data_AF-A0ABC8RS00-F1
#
_entry.id   AF-A0ABC8RS00-F1
#
_cell.length_a   1.000
_cell.length_b   1.000
_cell.length_c   1.000
_cell.angle_alpha   90.00
_cell.angle_beta   90.00
_cell.angle_gamma   90.00
#
_symmetry.space_group_name_H-M   'P 1'
#
loop_
_entity.id
_entity.type
_entity.pdbx_description
1 polymer ?
#
loop_
_entity_poly.entity_id
_entity_poly.type
_entity_poly.pdbx_seq_one_letter_code
_entity_poly.pdbx_strand_id
1 'polypeptide(L)'
;METRIDFLRWLQTDMALNILMFLDDPADLVRASAVSCFWRHFVIANGLCKQLCVRMFPQLSSVAHVIETSCCCKAKKSVGVESSNLMEWEALERDHIAYAPLFRALTGFALSDCIAGAVGASSTDNYPFESIANTLEPGDRVQRRASYWSSKGHRDPAAPETLLYKLSADLCVITQINIRPFQAYFQLGHPIYSAKAVRFRFGHAKSLEDIEGDLMHLPLLQPADDKFIWTYTSIEFPMAQENSLQIIKLPEPVLCIGGFLQIELLGRVQRQDMDGLFYICVSHVQVVGRSLPPTIGIEILEPSGKFSLKYDSGAFDHTLTSSSYGGPPVSSVVPPLPPEEMLWGRLGNLVQFLIQGNEPDVEPLEWDDVDDDEDNEVDEGVIL
;
A
#
# COMPACT_ATOMS: atom_id res chain seq x y z
N MET A 1 0.64 -48.50 -17.27
CA MET A 1 0.61 -47.25 -16.47
C MET A 1 1.05 -46.16 -17.44
N GLU A 2 0.11 -45.38 -17.98
CA GLU A 2 0.42 -44.29 -18.92
C GLU A 2 1.20 -43.20 -18.17
N THR A 3 2.45 -42.97 -18.57
CA THR A 3 3.21 -41.79 -18.19
C THR A 3 2.51 -40.57 -18.77
N ARG A 4 1.67 -39.91 -17.96
CA ARG A 4 1.09 -38.61 -18.29
C ARG A 4 2.23 -37.59 -18.31
N ILE A 5 2.83 -37.40 -19.48
CA ILE A 5 3.83 -36.37 -19.71
C ILE A 5 3.09 -35.04 -19.77
N ASP A 6 3.55 -34.11 -18.94
CA ASP A 6 3.09 -32.73 -18.96
C ASP A 6 3.57 -32.08 -20.27
N PHE A 7 2.67 -31.91 -21.25
CA PHE A 7 3.02 -31.42 -22.59
C PHE A 7 3.60 -30.00 -22.55
N LEU A 8 3.33 -29.23 -21.49
CA LEU A 8 3.87 -27.88 -21.32
C LEU A 8 5.37 -27.91 -21.03
N ARG A 9 5.96 -29.06 -20.68
CA ARG A 9 7.42 -29.24 -20.62
C ARG A 9 8.11 -29.09 -21.98
N TRP A 10 7.37 -29.15 -23.08
CA TRP A 10 7.92 -28.97 -24.42
C TRP A 10 7.99 -27.50 -24.84
N LEU A 11 7.42 -26.58 -24.05
CA LEU A 11 7.65 -25.16 -24.22
C LEU A 11 9.04 -24.80 -23.71
N GLN A 12 9.77 -24.01 -24.49
CA GLN A 12 11.01 -23.41 -24.03
C GLN A 12 10.74 -22.41 -22.91
N THR A 13 11.71 -22.21 -22.01
CA THR A 13 11.56 -21.35 -20.82
C THR A 13 11.18 -19.91 -21.17
N ASP A 14 11.78 -19.35 -22.21
CA ASP A 14 11.47 -18.03 -22.76
C ASP A 14 10.04 -17.94 -23.29
N MET A 15 9.55 -18.99 -23.97
CA MET A 15 8.15 -19.07 -24.41
C MET A 15 7.19 -19.16 -23.22
N ALA A 16 7.51 -19.96 -22.21
CA ALA A 16 6.71 -20.05 -20.99
C ALA A 16 6.66 -18.72 -20.24
N LEU A 17 7.78 -18.01 -20.13
CA LEU A 17 7.83 -16.64 -19.59
C LEU A 17 6.96 -15.71 -20.41
N ASN A 18 7.14 -15.66 -21.72
CA ASN A 18 6.34 -14.79 -22.59
C ASN A 18 4.84 -15.04 -22.39
N ILE A 19 4.39 -16.30 -22.36
CA ILE A 19 2.97 -16.64 -22.13
C ILE A 19 2.50 -16.16 -20.76
N LEU A 20 3.24 -16.49 -19.70
CA LEU A 20 2.86 -16.14 -18.32
C LEU A 20 2.96 -14.65 -18.05
N MET A 21 3.80 -13.93 -18.78
CA MET A 21 3.95 -12.47 -18.69
C MET A 21 2.76 -11.71 -19.28
N PHE A 22 1.97 -12.32 -20.14
CA PHE A 22 0.67 -11.76 -20.55
C PHE A 22 -0.40 -11.87 -19.44
N LEU A 23 -0.11 -12.57 -18.34
CA LEU A 23 -1.04 -12.69 -17.21
C LEU A 23 -0.75 -11.59 -16.19
N ASP A 24 -1.57 -10.54 -16.23
CA ASP A 24 -1.45 -9.38 -15.35
C ASP A 24 -2.06 -9.57 -13.95
N ASP A 25 -2.91 -10.60 -13.78
CA ASP A 25 -3.54 -10.97 -12.51
C ASP A 25 -2.84 -12.21 -11.92
N PRO A 26 -2.25 -12.15 -10.72
CA PRO A 26 -1.79 -13.33 -9.97
C PRO A 26 -2.84 -14.43 -9.83
N ALA A 27 -4.14 -14.14 -9.85
CA ALA A 27 -5.14 -15.19 -9.92
C ALA A 27 -5.08 -15.96 -11.24
N ASP A 28 -4.72 -15.32 -12.36
CA ASP A 28 -4.41 -16.01 -13.62
C ASP A 28 -3.13 -16.84 -13.51
N LEU A 29 -2.09 -16.35 -12.84
CA LEU A 29 -0.89 -17.16 -12.57
C LEU A 29 -1.20 -18.40 -11.72
N VAL A 30 -2.08 -18.27 -10.73
CA VAL A 30 -2.56 -19.40 -9.90
C VAL A 30 -3.38 -20.36 -10.76
N ARG A 31 -4.30 -19.84 -11.59
CA ARG A 31 -5.07 -20.66 -12.54
C ARG A 31 -4.16 -21.40 -13.51
N ALA A 32 -3.18 -20.73 -14.10
CA ALA A 32 -2.16 -21.34 -14.97
C ALA A 32 -1.37 -22.42 -14.23
N SER A 33 -0.97 -22.15 -12.98
CA SER A 33 -0.30 -23.14 -12.11
C SER A 33 -1.17 -24.37 -11.81
N ALA A 34 -2.49 -24.27 -11.91
CA ALA A 34 -3.38 -25.43 -11.74
C ALA A 34 -3.47 -26.32 -13.00
N VAL A 35 -3.08 -25.80 -14.17
CA VAL A 35 -3.15 -26.53 -15.45
C VAL A 35 -2.05 -27.57 -15.58
N SER A 36 -0.88 -27.34 -14.98
CA SER A 36 0.31 -28.16 -15.19
C SER A 36 1.28 -28.09 -14.01
N CYS A 37 1.90 -29.23 -13.69
CA CYS A 37 2.96 -29.30 -12.69
C CYS A 37 4.20 -28.50 -13.12
N PHE A 38 4.51 -28.47 -14.42
CA PHE A 38 5.58 -27.67 -14.97
C PHE A 38 5.33 -26.17 -14.79
N TRP A 39 4.15 -25.66 -15.16
CA TRP A 39 3.81 -24.25 -14.94
C TRP A 39 3.75 -23.87 -13.47
N ARG A 40 3.21 -24.75 -12.61
CA ARG A 40 3.27 -24.55 -11.16
C ARG A 40 4.71 -24.39 -10.67
N HIS A 41 5.58 -25.33 -11.05
CA HIS A 41 6.99 -25.27 -10.67
C HIS A 41 7.63 -23.98 -11.22
N PHE A 42 7.32 -23.62 -12.46
CA PHE A 42 7.84 -22.42 -13.11
C PHE A 42 7.44 -21.13 -12.40
N VAL A 43 6.15 -20.96 -12.08
CA VAL A 43 5.61 -19.80 -11.38
C VAL A 43 6.22 -19.66 -9.97
N ILE A 44 6.39 -20.77 -9.26
CA ILE A 44 6.98 -20.81 -7.91
C ILE A 44 8.49 -20.52 -7.97
N ALA A 45 9.22 -21.23 -8.85
CA ALA A 45 10.67 -21.10 -9.00
C ALA A 45 11.08 -19.65 -9.32
N ASN A 46 10.27 -18.96 -10.12
CA ASN A 46 10.53 -17.57 -10.51
C ASN A 46 9.83 -16.55 -9.61
N GLY A 47 9.08 -16.97 -8.58
CA GLY A 47 8.43 -16.06 -7.64
C GLY A 47 7.45 -15.06 -8.28
N LEU A 48 6.79 -15.43 -9.39
CA LEU A 48 6.05 -14.47 -10.23
C LEU A 48 4.92 -13.74 -9.48
N CYS A 49 4.20 -14.43 -8.58
CA CYS A 49 3.15 -13.80 -7.76
C CYS A 49 3.71 -12.70 -6.84
N LYS A 50 4.88 -12.95 -6.23
CA LYS A 50 5.57 -11.96 -5.38
C LYS A 50 6.00 -10.76 -6.19
N GLN A 51 6.60 -10.99 -7.34
CA GLN A 51 7.06 -9.92 -8.24
C GLN A 51 5.90 -9.02 -8.71
N LEU A 52 4.76 -9.61 -9.10
CA LEU A 52 3.57 -8.84 -9.48
C LEU A 52 3.03 -7.99 -8.31
N CYS A 53 2.94 -8.55 -7.10
CA CYS A 53 2.52 -7.82 -5.92
C CYS A 53 3.45 -6.64 -5.59
N VAL A 54 4.78 -6.87 -5.58
CA VAL A 54 5.78 -5.82 -5.32
C VAL A 54 5.76 -4.74 -6.40
N ARG A 55 5.52 -5.12 -7.67
CA ARG A 55 5.36 -4.16 -8.75
C ARG A 55 4.16 -3.24 -8.48
N MET A 56 3.00 -3.80 -8.12
CA MET A 56 1.81 -3.00 -7.85
C MET A 56 1.93 -2.16 -6.59
N PHE A 57 2.53 -2.70 -5.54
CA PHE A 57 2.75 -2.01 -4.27
C PHE A 57 4.22 -2.13 -3.86
N PRO A 58 5.08 -1.18 -4.28
CA PRO A 58 6.52 -1.21 -4.00
C PRO A 58 6.88 -1.32 -2.53
N GLN A 59 5.97 -0.92 -1.63
CA GLN A 59 6.11 -1.06 -0.18
C GLN A 59 6.31 -2.52 0.25
N LEU A 60 5.79 -3.50 -0.52
CA LEU A 60 5.95 -4.93 -0.24
C LEU A 60 7.38 -5.46 -0.44
N SER A 61 8.28 -4.68 -1.04
CA SER A 61 9.71 -5.05 -1.16
C SER A 61 10.41 -5.15 0.21
N SER A 62 9.85 -4.50 1.24
CA SER A 62 10.34 -4.54 2.62
C SER A 62 9.96 -5.82 3.38
N VAL A 63 9.17 -6.71 2.78
CA VAL A 63 8.82 -8.01 3.39
C VAL A 63 10.04 -8.94 3.37
N ALA A 64 10.54 -9.29 4.55
CA ALA A 64 11.70 -10.16 4.72
C ALA A 64 11.38 -11.64 4.47
N HIS A 65 10.27 -12.12 5.05
CA HIS A 65 9.85 -13.52 4.93
C HIS A 65 8.35 -13.69 5.22
N VAL A 66 7.80 -14.82 4.76
CA VAL A 66 6.42 -15.23 5.02
C VAL A 66 6.36 -16.23 6.18
N ILE A 67 5.42 -15.99 7.09
CA ILE A 67 5.09 -16.88 8.21
C ILE A 67 3.71 -17.48 7.94
N GLU A 68 3.66 -18.78 7.66
CA GLU A 68 2.40 -19.51 7.54
C GLU A 68 1.96 -20.04 8.92
N THR A 69 0.78 -19.63 9.37
CA THR A 69 0.33 -19.87 10.76
C THR A 69 -0.44 -21.19 10.91
N SER A 70 -1.09 -21.66 9.86
CA SER A 70 -2.02 -22.80 9.85
C SER A 70 -1.39 -24.14 9.44
N CYS A 71 -0.06 -24.26 9.46
CA CYS A 71 0.58 -25.50 9.02
C CYS A 71 0.45 -26.63 10.07
N CYS A 72 -0.74 -27.21 10.22
CA CYS A 72 -0.97 -28.48 10.93
C CYS A 72 -0.35 -29.70 10.21
N CYS A 73 0.45 -29.48 9.14
CA CYS A 73 0.90 -30.54 8.24
C CYS A 73 2.41 -30.50 7.95
N LYS A 74 3.27 -29.94 8.81
CA LYS A 74 4.74 -30.19 8.74
C LYS A 74 5.40 -30.43 10.10
N ALA A 75 4.61 -30.80 11.13
CA ALA A 75 5.17 -31.43 12.31
C ALA A 75 5.57 -32.88 11.96
N LYS A 76 6.85 -33.05 11.58
CA LYS A 76 7.69 -34.27 11.52
C LYS A 76 8.36 -34.41 10.15
N LYS A 77 9.55 -33.82 9.99
CA LYS A 77 10.69 -34.55 9.43
C LYS A 77 11.96 -34.26 10.24
N SER A 78 12.59 -35.37 10.58
CA SER A 78 13.87 -35.67 11.22
C SER A 78 14.99 -34.64 11.17
N VAL A 79 15.73 -34.61 12.30
CA VAL A 79 17.16 -34.27 12.41
C VAL A 79 17.94 -34.93 11.26
N GLY A 80 18.36 -34.13 10.28
CA GLY A 80 19.19 -34.53 9.17
C GLY A 80 19.58 -33.27 8.41
N VAL A 81 20.86 -33.13 8.07
CA VAL A 81 21.44 -31.95 7.41
C VAL A 81 20.61 -31.60 6.18
N GLU A 82 19.75 -30.59 6.30
CA GLU A 82 18.91 -30.09 5.21
C GLU A 82 19.81 -29.40 4.18
N SER A 83 19.68 -29.82 2.92
CA SER A 83 20.36 -29.20 1.79
C SER A 83 19.79 -27.78 1.55
N SER A 84 20.66 -26.81 1.25
CA SER A 84 20.28 -25.41 0.96
C SER A 84 19.13 -25.32 -0.05
N ASN A 85 19.19 -26.14 -1.11
CA ASN A 85 18.22 -26.14 -2.20
C ASN A 85 16.81 -26.56 -1.75
N LEU A 86 16.68 -27.41 -0.72
CA LEU A 86 15.39 -27.81 -0.18
C LEU A 86 14.75 -26.65 0.60
N MET A 87 15.55 -25.98 1.46
CA MET A 87 15.09 -24.81 2.22
C MET A 87 14.70 -23.65 1.31
N GLU A 88 15.46 -23.41 0.24
CA GLU A 88 15.15 -22.37 -0.77
C GLU A 88 13.83 -22.67 -1.49
N TRP A 89 13.61 -23.92 -1.92
CA TRP A 89 12.35 -24.32 -2.55
C TRP A 89 11.15 -24.16 -1.61
N GLU A 90 11.28 -24.57 -0.34
CA GLU A 90 10.22 -24.39 0.65
C GLU A 90 9.93 -22.93 0.98
N ALA A 91 10.93 -22.04 0.88
CA ALA A 91 10.70 -20.60 1.00
C ALA A 91 9.91 -20.06 -0.19
N LEU A 92 10.25 -20.46 -1.42
CA LEU A 92 9.53 -20.06 -2.63
C LEU A 92 8.08 -20.57 -2.64
N GLU A 93 7.84 -21.80 -2.17
CA GLU A 93 6.48 -22.34 -2.02
C GLU A 93 5.67 -21.53 -1.01
N ARG A 94 6.25 -21.18 0.15
CA ARG A 94 5.59 -20.34 1.16
C ARG A 94 5.26 -18.95 0.61
N ASP A 95 6.21 -18.33 -0.09
CA ASP A 95 5.99 -17.04 -0.75
C ASP A 95 4.83 -17.15 -1.76
N HIS A 96 4.83 -18.15 -2.62
CA HIS A 96 3.74 -18.35 -3.58
C HIS A 96 2.37 -18.50 -2.89
N ILE A 97 2.30 -19.32 -1.82
CA ILE A 97 1.06 -19.57 -1.07
C ILE A 97 0.51 -18.30 -0.42
N ALA A 98 1.35 -17.36 0.03
CA ALA A 98 0.90 -16.11 0.65
C ALA A 98 0.65 -14.97 -0.35
N TYR A 99 1.55 -14.78 -1.33
CA TYR A 99 1.46 -13.64 -2.26
C TYR A 99 0.31 -13.76 -3.26
N ALA A 100 -0.08 -14.98 -3.66
CA ALA A 100 -1.21 -15.18 -4.55
C ALA A 100 -2.56 -14.72 -3.92
N PRO A 101 -2.91 -15.18 -2.71
CA PRO A 101 -4.06 -14.67 -1.95
C PRO A 101 -3.97 -13.19 -1.61
N LEU A 102 -2.77 -12.71 -1.25
CA LEU A 102 -2.52 -11.30 -0.95
C LEU A 102 -2.94 -10.39 -2.10
N PHE A 103 -2.58 -10.71 -3.33
CA PHE A 103 -2.99 -9.92 -4.49
C PHE A 103 -4.50 -9.76 -4.58
N ARG A 104 -5.21 -10.87 -4.43
CA ARG A 104 -6.68 -10.88 -4.47
C ARG A 104 -7.25 -10.02 -3.34
N ALA A 105 -6.60 -9.99 -2.17
CA ALA A 105 -7.01 -9.13 -1.08
C ALA A 105 -6.73 -7.64 -1.35
N LEU A 106 -5.65 -7.32 -2.05
CA LEU A 106 -5.32 -5.95 -2.43
C LEU A 106 -6.28 -5.37 -3.48
N THR A 107 -6.85 -6.22 -4.33
CA THR A 107 -7.65 -5.81 -5.51
C THR A 107 -9.15 -6.11 -5.39
N GLY A 108 -9.55 -7.13 -4.65
CA GLY A 108 -10.89 -7.73 -4.72
C GLY A 108 -11.91 -7.30 -3.65
N PHE A 109 -11.51 -6.59 -2.59
CA PHE A 109 -12.45 -6.17 -1.54
C PHE A 109 -13.24 -4.91 -1.90
N ALA A 110 -14.45 -4.77 -1.33
CA ALA A 110 -15.24 -3.55 -1.48
C ALA A 110 -14.56 -2.37 -0.76
N LEU A 111 -14.75 -1.17 -1.32
CA LEU A 111 -14.28 0.05 -0.66
C LEU A 111 -15.14 0.31 0.59
N SER A 112 -14.49 0.58 1.71
CA SER A 112 -15.13 0.94 2.97
C SER A 112 -14.40 2.10 3.64
N ASP A 113 -14.99 2.63 4.70
CA ASP A 113 -14.23 3.44 5.64
C ASP A 113 -13.20 2.56 6.36
N CYS A 114 -11.94 2.95 6.30
CA CYS A 114 -10.83 2.23 6.89
C CYS A 114 -10.53 2.71 8.31
N ILE A 115 -11.08 3.81 8.80
CA ILE A 115 -10.82 4.28 10.17
C ILE A 115 -11.47 3.34 11.20
N ALA A 116 -10.67 2.87 12.17
CA ALA A 116 -11.18 2.15 13.34
C ALA A 116 -11.37 3.07 14.55
N GLY A 117 -10.53 4.09 14.68
CA GLY A 117 -10.62 5.01 15.80
C GLY A 117 -9.64 6.18 15.72
N ALA A 118 -9.94 7.21 16.49
CA ALA A 118 -9.04 8.34 16.70
C ALA A 118 -8.00 7.99 17.76
N VAL A 119 -6.73 8.34 17.50
CA VAL A 119 -5.62 8.13 18.43
C VAL A 119 -5.27 9.41 19.16
N GLY A 120 -5.17 10.53 18.44
CA GLY A 120 -4.84 11.81 19.06
C GLY A 120 -4.65 12.95 18.07
N ALA A 121 -4.47 14.16 18.59
CA ALA A 121 -4.16 15.36 17.82
C ALA A 121 -2.97 16.09 18.45
N SER A 122 -2.21 16.85 17.66
CA SER A 122 -1.08 17.66 18.17
C SER A 122 -1.52 18.68 19.22
N SER A 123 -2.73 19.21 19.09
CA SER A 123 -3.33 20.05 20.11
C SER A 123 -4.85 19.89 20.13
N THR A 124 -5.46 20.35 21.21
CA THR A 124 -6.92 20.47 21.33
C THR A 124 -7.21 21.67 22.23
N ASP A 125 -8.12 22.55 21.80
CA ASP A 125 -8.46 23.76 22.55
C ASP A 125 -9.30 23.44 23.79
N ASN A 126 -10.55 22.99 23.57
CA ASN A 126 -11.48 22.68 24.66
C ASN A 126 -11.68 21.17 24.84
N TYR A 127 -10.67 20.46 25.34
CA TYR A 127 -10.76 19.02 25.62
C TYR A 127 -11.70 18.73 26.81
N PRO A 128 -12.54 17.68 26.77
CA PRO A 128 -12.72 16.67 25.71
C PRO A 128 -13.75 17.05 24.63
N PHE A 129 -14.34 18.23 24.77
CA PHE A 129 -15.51 18.64 24.01
C PHE A 129 -15.27 18.89 22.53
N GLU A 130 -14.06 19.34 22.19
CA GLU A 130 -13.60 19.58 20.81
C GLU A 130 -12.51 18.57 20.44
N SER A 131 -12.63 17.34 20.95
CA SER A 131 -11.64 16.29 20.73
C SER A 131 -11.72 15.71 19.32
N ILE A 132 -10.62 15.07 18.90
CA ILE A 132 -10.52 14.35 17.62
C ILE A 132 -11.61 13.28 17.46
N ALA A 133 -12.12 12.71 18.56
CA ALA A 133 -13.19 11.70 18.51
C ALA A 133 -14.45 12.20 17.77
N ASN A 134 -14.74 13.50 17.83
CA ASN A 134 -15.87 14.11 17.14
C ASN A 134 -15.78 14.01 15.61
N THR A 135 -14.58 13.83 15.06
CA THR A 135 -14.34 13.73 13.60
C THR A 135 -14.74 12.38 13.01
N LEU A 136 -14.96 11.37 13.85
CA LEU A 136 -15.37 10.02 13.42
C LEU A 136 -16.84 10.01 12.98
N GLU A 137 -17.65 10.92 13.49
CA GLU A 137 -19.06 11.04 13.14
C GLU A 137 -19.24 11.93 11.90
N PRO A 138 -20.02 11.53 10.88
CA PRO A 138 -20.25 12.35 9.70
C PRO A 138 -20.97 13.68 9.96
N GLY A 139 -21.72 13.76 11.05
CA GLY A 139 -22.51 14.93 11.41
C GLY A 139 -21.70 15.96 12.20
N ASP A 140 -21.73 17.22 11.75
CA ASP A 140 -21.18 18.37 12.49
C ASP A 140 -22.07 18.80 13.69
N ARG A 141 -23.16 18.06 13.95
CA ARG A 141 -24.11 18.24 15.06
C ARG A 141 -24.52 16.92 15.69
N VAL A 142 -24.22 16.75 16.97
CA VAL A 142 -24.62 15.58 17.77
C VAL A 142 -25.42 16.05 18.98
N GLN A 143 -26.63 15.51 19.17
CA GLN A 143 -27.52 15.85 20.30
C GLN A 143 -27.71 17.37 20.51
N ARG A 144 -27.83 18.14 19.41
CA ARG A 144 -27.94 19.62 19.36
C ARG A 144 -26.67 20.41 19.71
N ARG A 145 -25.53 19.73 19.89
CA ARG A 145 -24.22 20.33 20.08
C ARG A 145 -23.43 20.30 18.78
N ALA A 146 -22.58 21.30 18.57
CA ALA A 146 -21.55 21.23 17.54
C ALA A 146 -20.60 20.05 17.81
N SER A 147 -20.30 19.28 16.77
CA SER A 147 -19.39 18.14 16.80
C SER A 147 -18.24 18.40 15.85
N TYR A 148 -17.06 18.71 16.40
CA TYR A 148 -15.84 18.98 15.65
C TYR A 148 -14.62 18.82 16.55
N TRP A 149 -13.46 18.65 15.94
CA TRP A 149 -12.17 18.88 16.57
C TRP A 149 -11.71 20.32 16.36
N SER A 150 -11.06 20.91 17.37
CA SER A 150 -10.47 22.25 17.32
C SER A 150 -9.03 22.23 17.80
N SER A 151 -8.12 22.80 17.02
CA SER A 151 -6.74 23.06 17.44
C SER A 151 -6.67 24.12 18.53
N LYS A 152 -5.60 24.17 19.32
CA LYS A 152 -5.28 25.38 20.10
C LYS A 152 -5.00 26.56 19.17
N GLY A 153 -5.35 27.76 19.64
CA GLY A 153 -5.08 29.00 18.92
C GLY A 153 -3.58 29.25 18.77
N HIS A 154 -3.16 29.69 17.58
CA HIS A 154 -1.76 30.01 17.30
C HIS A 154 -1.60 31.39 16.66
N ARG A 155 -0.51 32.10 16.97
CA ARG A 155 -0.24 33.44 16.40
C ARG A 155 0.26 33.39 14.97
N ASP A 156 1.12 32.41 14.69
CA ASP A 156 1.65 32.17 13.36
C ASP A 156 0.63 31.38 12.52
N PRO A 157 0.15 31.92 11.39
CA PRO A 157 -0.74 31.19 10.48
C PRO A 157 -0.03 30.06 9.72
N ALA A 158 1.29 29.96 9.73
CA ALA A 158 2.02 28.85 9.12
C ALA A 158 2.13 27.62 10.03
N ALA A 159 1.83 27.75 11.34
CA ALA A 159 1.98 26.67 12.29
C ALA A 159 1.02 25.50 11.97
N PRO A 160 1.54 24.28 11.73
CA PRO A 160 0.73 23.13 11.34
C PRO A 160 0.03 22.50 12.55
N GLU A 161 -0.94 21.64 12.25
CA GLU A 161 -1.53 20.70 13.22
C GLU A 161 -1.55 19.30 12.62
N THR A 162 -1.73 18.29 13.45
CA THR A 162 -1.78 16.89 13.04
C THR A 162 -2.93 16.16 13.72
N LEU A 163 -3.59 15.28 12.97
CA LEU A 163 -4.60 14.33 13.46
C LEU A 163 -4.11 12.92 13.18
N LEU A 164 -4.18 12.04 14.19
CA LEU A 164 -3.69 10.67 14.13
C LEU A 164 -4.84 9.68 14.30
N TYR A 165 -4.94 8.72 13.39
CA TYR A 165 -5.98 7.69 13.35
C TYR A 165 -5.38 6.29 13.26
N LYS A 166 -6.07 5.32 13.87
CA LYS A 166 -5.83 3.88 13.68
C LYS A 166 -6.80 3.37 12.62
N LEU A 167 -6.28 2.61 11.68
CA LEU A 167 -7.05 1.93 10.65
C LEU A 167 -7.55 0.57 11.15
N SER A 168 -8.59 0.05 10.50
CA SER A 168 -9.29 -1.20 10.82
C SER A 168 -8.49 -2.47 10.56
N ALA A 169 -7.41 -2.37 9.79
CA ALA A 169 -6.45 -3.44 9.63
C ALA A 169 -5.02 -2.87 9.62
N ASP A 170 -4.04 -3.72 9.90
CA ASP A 170 -2.63 -3.35 9.79
C ASP A 170 -2.19 -3.20 8.34
N LEU A 171 -2.94 -3.79 7.40
CA LEU A 171 -2.79 -3.64 5.96
C LEU A 171 -4.05 -3.04 5.37
N CYS A 172 -3.94 -1.84 4.80
CA CYS A 172 -5.03 -1.19 4.09
C CYS A 172 -4.56 -0.60 2.76
N VAL A 173 -5.31 -0.81 1.68
CA VAL A 173 -5.11 -0.10 0.41
C VAL A 173 -5.98 1.15 0.41
N ILE A 174 -5.37 2.32 0.51
CA ILE A 174 -6.07 3.60 0.58
C ILE A 174 -6.11 4.25 -0.79
N THR A 175 -7.28 4.73 -1.18
CA THR A 175 -7.50 5.39 -2.48
C THR A 175 -7.88 6.85 -2.34
N GLN A 176 -8.55 7.20 -1.25
CA GLN A 176 -9.14 8.50 -1.06
C GLN A 176 -9.26 8.83 0.44
N ILE A 177 -9.08 10.10 0.79
CA ILE A 177 -9.30 10.63 2.12
C ILE A 177 -10.27 11.80 1.99
N ASN A 178 -11.31 11.81 2.81
CA ASN A 178 -12.32 12.85 2.79
C ASN A 178 -12.23 13.64 4.09
N ILE A 179 -12.23 14.96 3.99
CA ILE A 179 -12.14 15.86 5.14
C ILE A 179 -13.20 16.94 5.01
N ARG A 180 -13.90 17.22 6.10
CA ARG A 180 -14.85 18.33 6.19
C ARG A 180 -14.37 19.38 7.19
N PRO A 181 -14.02 20.59 6.76
CA PRO A 181 -13.82 21.73 7.65
C PRO A 181 -15.07 22.05 8.45
N PHE A 182 -14.87 22.51 9.69
CA PHE A 182 -15.99 22.95 10.51
C PHE A 182 -16.31 24.43 10.31
N GLN A 183 -17.60 24.73 10.21
CA GLN A 183 -18.14 26.07 10.22
C GLN A 183 -18.69 26.40 11.61
N ALA A 184 -18.14 27.44 12.24
CA ALA A 184 -18.60 27.91 13.53
C ALA A 184 -19.91 28.70 13.38
N TYR A 185 -21.01 27.99 13.16
CA TYR A 185 -22.35 28.58 12.96
C TYR A 185 -22.88 29.34 14.18
N PHE A 186 -22.20 29.24 15.33
CA PHE A 186 -22.50 30.00 16.55
C PHE A 186 -21.72 31.31 16.66
N GLN A 187 -20.79 31.58 15.74
CA GLN A 187 -20.04 32.84 15.66
C GLN A 187 -20.62 33.76 14.58
N LEU A 188 -20.46 35.07 14.77
CA LEU A 188 -20.91 36.07 13.80
C LEU A 188 -20.19 35.87 12.47
N GLY A 189 -20.93 35.89 11.35
CA GLY A 189 -20.36 35.67 10.02
C GLY A 189 -20.14 34.19 9.65
N HIS A 190 -20.39 33.26 10.58
CA HIS A 190 -20.26 31.81 10.39
C HIS A 190 -18.90 31.40 9.76
N PRO A 191 -17.77 31.79 10.38
CA PRO A 191 -16.45 31.55 9.83
C PRO A 191 -16.14 30.05 9.71
N ILE A 192 -15.30 29.71 8.73
CA ILE A 192 -14.86 28.35 8.45
C ILE A 192 -13.38 28.25 8.81
N TYR A 193 -13.05 27.32 9.72
CA TYR A 193 -11.70 27.17 10.24
C TYR A 193 -10.95 26.06 9.50
N SER A 194 -10.79 26.18 8.19
CA SER A 194 -10.05 25.18 7.38
C SER A 194 -8.55 25.43 7.35
N ALA A 195 -7.80 24.35 7.08
CA ALA A 195 -6.42 24.45 6.65
C ALA A 195 -6.31 24.99 5.20
N LYS A 196 -5.12 25.45 4.79
CA LYS A 196 -4.83 25.81 3.39
C LYS A 196 -4.57 24.58 2.53
N ALA A 197 -3.87 23.60 3.09
CA ALA A 197 -3.55 22.35 2.45
C ALA A 197 -3.47 21.22 3.48
N VAL A 198 -3.46 19.99 3.00
CA VAL A 198 -3.25 18.80 3.83
C VAL A 198 -2.24 17.85 3.23
N ARG A 199 -1.56 17.11 4.09
CA ARG A 199 -0.64 16.04 3.70
C ARG A 199 -0.95 14.77 4.49
N PHE A 200 -0.81 13.61 3.87
CA PHE A 200 -1.10 12.32 4.48
C PHE A 200 0.19 11.53 4.66
N ARG A 201 0.36 10.96 5.85
CA ARG A 201 1.43 10.01 6.16
C ARG A 201 0.83 8.69 6.61
N PHE A 202 1.33 7.60 6.04
CA PHE A 202 0.96 6.23 6.44
C PHE A 202 2.16 5.51 7.03
N GLY A 203 1.91 4.68 8.04
CA GLY A 203 3.00 4.00 8.71
C GLY A 203 2.57 3.09 9.85
N HIS A 204 3.55 2.78 10.70
CA HIS A 204 3.42 1.90 11.85
C HIS A 204 4.01 2.56 13.10
N ALA A 205 3.63 2.07 14.28
CA ALA A 205 4.29 2.44 15.51
C ALA A 205 5.63 1.70 15.66
N LYS A 206 6.58 2.31 16.39
CA LYS A 206 7.89 1.73 16.71
C LYS A 206 7.81 0.61 17.75
N SER A 207 6.89 0.71 18.71
CA SER A 207 6.65 -0.30 19.74
C SER A 207 5.16 -0.42 20.04
N LEU A 208 4.68 -1.65 20.21
CA LEU A 208 3.32 -1.97 20.66
C LEU A 208 3.11 -1.64 22.14
N GLU A 209 4.18 -1.72 22.95
CA GLU A 209 4.17 -1.39 24.38
C GLU A 209 3.94 0.12 24.60
N ASP A 210 4.47 0.95 23.70
CA ASP A 210 4.23 2.42 23.66
C ASP A 210 2.82 2.80 23.21
N ILE A 211 2.06 1.85 22.65
CA ILE A 211 0.65 2.05 22.27
C ILE A 211 -0.24 1.55 23.41
N GLU A 212 -0.08 0.31 23.87
CA GLU A 212 -1.00 -0.30 24.86
C GLU A 212 -0.92 0.35 26.25
N GLY A 213 0.24 0.87 26.65
CA GLY A 213 0.39 1.61 27.92
C GLY A 213 -0.16 3.05 27.89
N ASP A 214 -0.23 3.66 26.71
CA ASP A 214 -0.38 5.11 26.52
C ASP A 214 -1.67 5.52 25.79
N LEU A 215 -2.44 4.57 25.22
CA LEU A 215 -3.73 4.81 24.54
C LEU A 215 -4.78 5.55 25.41
N MET A 216 -4.59 5.60 26.74
CA MET A 216 -5.49 6.30 27.66
C MET A 216 -5.09 7.75 27.95
N HIS A 217 -3.84 8.17 27.69
CA HIS A 217 -3.35 9.50 28.05
C HIS A 217 -2.15 9.96 27.20
N LEU A 218 -2.32 10.09 25.89
CA LEU A 218 -1.39 10.89 25.09
C LEU A 218 -1.80 12.38 25.08
N PRO A 219 -1.23 13.26 25.92
CA PRO A 219 -0.95 14.60 25.46
C PRO A 219 0.19 14.46 24.45
N LEU A 220 -0.11 14.47 23.15
CA LEU A 220 0.88 14.60 22.08
C LEU A 220 1.49 16.02 22.12
N LEU A 221 2.13 16.35 23.24
CA LEU A 221 2.89 17.58 23.46
C LEU A 221 4.29 17.50 22.80
N GLN A 222 4.61 16.38 22.19
CA GLN A 222 5.81 16.14 21.39
C GLN A 222 5.40 15.60 20.02
N PRO A 223 6.10 16.00 18.95
CA PRO A 223 5.73 15.62 17.58
C PRO A 223 5.63 14.10 17.49
N ALA A 224 4.51 13.61 16.95
CA ALA A 224 4.23 12.18 16.78
C ALA A 224 5.36 11.42 16.03
N ASP A 225 6.27 12.13 15.38
CA ASP A 225 7.42 11.58 14.64
C ASP A 225 8.37 10.72 15.49
N ASP A 226 8.40 10.90 16.83
CA ASP A 226 9.28 10.07 17.67
C ASP A 226 8.74 8.66 17.94
N LYS A 227 7.42 8.43 17.83
CA LYS A 227 6.77 7.13 18.15
C LYS A 227 6.37 6.32 16.93
N PHE A 228 6.31 6.94 15.76
CA PHE A 228 5.86 6.31 14.51
C PHE A 228 6.96 6.29 13.46
N ILE A 229 6.90 5.32 12.56
CA ILE A 229 7.72 5.24 11.34
C ILE A 229 6.76 5.39 10.17
N TRP A 230 6.96 6.46 9.39
CA TRP A 230 6.16 6.78 8.21
C TRP A 230 6.80 6.15 6.97
N THR A 231 6.11 5.20 6.35
CA THR A 231 6.57 4.50 5.14
C THR A 231 6.10 5.18 3.85
N TYR A 232 5.13 6.09 3.95
CA TYR A 232 4.64 6.89 2.85
C TYR A 232 4.28 8.30 3.32
N THR A 233 4.58 9.30 2.49
CA THR A 233 4.15 10.68 2.65
C THR A 233 3.66 11.21 1.31
N SER A 234 2.43 11.74 1.27
CA SER A 234 1.84 12.28 0.04
C SER A 234 2.41 13.66 -0.33
N ILE A 235 2.07 14.11 -1.55
CA ILE A 235 2.10 15.55 -1.87
C ILE A 235 1.10 16.32 -1.00
N GLU A 236 1.20 17.64 -1.02
CA GLU A 236 0.21 18.52 -0.41
C GLU A 236 -1.01 18.67 -1.32
N PHE A 237 -2.20 18.56 -0.72
CA PHE A 237 -3.47 18.78 -1.40
C PHE A 237 -4.10 20.07 -0.90
N PRO A 238 -4.49 21.00 -1.79
CA PRO A 238 -5.15 22.23 -1.36
C PRO A 238 -6.52 21.92 -0.73
N MET A 239 -6.90 22.74 0.24
CA MET A 239 -8.21 22.67 0.88
C MET A 239 -9.02 23.94 0.62
N ALA A 240 -10.30 23.76 0.30
CA ALA A 240 -11.25 24.84 0.11
C ALA A 240 -11.74 25.36 1.47
N GLN A 241 -12.11 26.65 1.52
CA GLN A 241 -12.73 27.26 2.70
C GLN A 241 -14.25 27.05 2.68
N GLU A 242 -14.67 25.79 2.70
CA GLU A 242 -16.07 25.38 2.56
C GLU A 242 -16.46 24.33 3.61
N ASN A 243 -17.69 24.43 4.12
CA ASN A 243 -18.29 23.45 5.02
C ASN A 243 -18.92 22.27 4.26
N SER A 244 -18.13 21.65 3.39
CA SER A 244 -18.51 20.52 2.56
C SER A 244 -17.49 19.40 2.75
N LEU A 245 -17.91 18.15 2.51
CA LEU A 245 -17.00 17.02 2.54
C LEU A 245 -16.11 17.09 1.30
N GLN A 246 -14.84 17.44 1.50
CA GLN A 246 -13.86 17.57 0.43
C GLN A 246 -13.24 16.21 0.14
N ILE A 247 -13.35 15.77 -1.11
CA ILE A 247 -12.87 14.47 -1.56
C ILE A 247 -11.45 14.61 -2.10
N ILE A 248 -10.49 13.98 -1.43
CA ILE A 248 -9.07 14.04 -1.80
C ILE A 248 -8.64 12.65 -2.27
N LYS A 249 -8.52 12.50 -3.59
CA LYS A 249 -8.07 11.26 -4.22
C LYS A 249 -6.55 11.22 -4.27
N LEU A 250 -5.97 10.08 -3.91
CA LEU A 250 -4.55 9.86 -4.07
C LEU A 250 -4.23 9.60 -5.56
N PRO A 251 -3.07 10.05 -6.08
CA PRO A 251 -2.68 9.82 -7.48
C PRO A 251 -2.64 8.33 -7.85
N GLU A 252 -2.17 7.50 -6.92
CA GLU A 252 -2.17 6.04 -7.02
C GLU A 252 -2.68 5.45 -5.69
N PRO A 253 -3.29 4.26 -5.70
CA PRO A 253 -3.63 3.54 -4.47
C PRO A 253 -2.39 3.27 -3.61
N VAL A 254 -2.46 3.57 -2.32
CA VAL A 254 -1.32 3.44 -1.39
C VAL A 254 -1.56 2.29 -0.43
N LEU A 255 -0.61 1.37 -0.33
CA LEU A 255 -0.61 0.35 0.71
C LEU A 255 -0.07 0.91 2.03
N CYS A 256 -0.95 1.09 3.01
CA CYS A 256 -0.60 1.40 4.39
C CYS A 256 -0.17 0.10 5.10
N ILE A 257 1.05 0.09 5.62
CA ILE A 257 1.63 -0.99 6.44
C ILE A 257 1.75 -0.49 7.90
N GLY A 258 1.06 -1.17 8.82
CA GLY A 258 0.99 -0.82 10.25
C GLY A 258 -0.33 -0.24 10.71
N GLY A 259 -1.19 0.15 9.78
CA GLY A 259 -2.54 0.61 10.07
C GLY A 259 -2.61 1.96 10.78
N PHE A 260 -1.67 2.87 10.57
CA PHE A 260 -1.76 4.25 11.09
C PHE A 260 -1.76 5.29 9.98
N LEU A 261 -2.58 6.33 10.17
CA LEU A 261 -2.68 7.50 9.32
C LEU A 261 -2.46 8.76 10.17
N GLN A 262 -1.53 9.61 9.76
CA GLN A 262 -1.43 10.99 10.21
C GLN A 262 -1.85 11.94 9.09
N ILE A 263 -2.72 12.89 9.43
CA ILE A 263 -3.12 14.00 8.57
C ILE A 263 -2.43 15.25 9.09
N GLU A 264 -1.54 15.84 8.29
CA GLU A 264 -0.97 17.15 8.53
C GLU A 264 -1.90 18.22 7.96
N LEU A 265 -2.34 19.14 8.80
CA LEU A 265 -3.18 20.29 8.46
C LEU A 265 -2.25 21.51 8.34
N LEU A 266 -2.02 21.94 7.10
CA LEU A 266 -1.00 22.92 6.77
C LEU A 266 -1.61 24.29 6.49
N GLY A 267 -1.10 25.29 7.22
CA GLY A 267 -1.53 26.68 7.08
C GLY A 267 -2.93 26.94 7.63
N ARG A 268 -3.04 27.91 8.51
CA ARG A 268 -4.30 28.37 9.11
C ARG A 268 -4.86 29.54 8.30
N VAL A 269 -6.16 29.55 8.07
CA VAL A 269 -6.81 30.60 7.27
C VAL A 269 -7.60 31.57 8.14
N GLN A 270 -8.40 31.04 9.06
CA GLN A 270 -9.33 31.85 9.84
C GLN A 270 -8.74 32.27 11.19
N ARG A 271 -8.92 33.55 11.51
CA ARG A 271 -8.60 34.14 12.81
C ARG A 271 -9.87 34.25 13.64
N GLN A 272 -9.80 33.90 14.91
CA GLN A 272 -10.89 34.06 15.86
C GLN A 272 -10.89 35.49 16.41
N ASP A 273 -12.07 36.12 16.46
CA ASP A 273 -12.21 37.52 16.88
C ASP A 273 -11.97 37.76 18.38
N MET A 274 -12.22 36.75 19.21
CA MET A 274 -12.12 36.89 20.68
C MET A 274 -10.68 37.08 21.17
N ASP A 275 -9.71 36.41 20.55
CA ASP A 275 -8.31 36.39 20.97
C ASP A 275 -7.32 36.80 19.86
N GLY A 276 -7.79 36.94 18.62
CA GLY A 276 -6.95 37.27 17.47
C GLY A 276 -6.00 36.15 17.05
N LEU A 277 -6.25 34.90 17.46
CA LEU A 277 -5.42 33.74 17.10
C LEU A 277 -6.02 32.95 15.94
N PHE A 278 -5.18 32.18 15.27
CA PHE A 278 -5.58 31.31 14.17
C PHE A 278 -5.90 29.90 14.66
N TYR A 279 -7.00 29.36 14.16
CA TYR A 279 -7.52 28.04 14.53
C TYR A 279 -7.77 27.18 13.28
N ILE A 280 -7.72 25.86 13.45
CA ILE A 280 -8.19 24.87 12.49
C ILE A 280 -9.22 24.00 13.18
N CYS A 281 -10.37 23.81 12.54
CA CYS A 281 -11.43 22.95 13.02
C CYS A 281 -11.88 21.97 11.92
N VAL A 282 -12.02 20.71 12.29
CA VAL A 282 -12.43 19.61 11.38
C VAL A 282 -13.66 18.95 11.97
N SER A 283 -14.72 18.81 11.19
CA SER A 283 -15.96 18.17 11.65
C SER A 283 -16.00 16.69 11.34
N HIS A 284 -15.38 16.25 10.23
CA HIS A 284 -15.41 14.85 9.82
C HIS A 284 -14.17 14.46 9.02
N VAL A 285 -13.68 13.24 9.25
CA VAL A 285 -12.66 12.57 8.45
C VAL A 285 -13.15 11.17 8.10
N GLN A 286 -12.97 10.78 6.85
CA GLN A 286 -13.26 9.43 6.36
C GLN A 286 -12.10 8.97 5.46
N VAL A 287 -11.68 7.72 5.61
CA VAL A 287 -10.60 7.15 4.78
C VAL A 287 -11.18 6.04 3.93
N VAL A 288 -11.25 6.24 2.62
CA VAL A 288 -11.84 5.28 1.69
C VAL A 288 -10.77 4.38 1.11
N GLY A 289 -10.89 3.09 1.39
CA GLY A 289 -9.93 2.09 0.97
C GLY A 289 -10.45 0.67 1.15
N ARG A 290 -9.51 -0.28 1.14
CA ARG A 290 -9.76 -1.70 1.38
C ARG A 290 -8.92 -2.13 2.57
N SER A 291 -9.56 -2.57 3.64
CA SER A 291 -8.89 -3.20 4.76
C SER A 291 -8.70 -4.68 4.48
N LEU A 292 -7.47 -5.16 4.58
CA LEU A 292 -7.18 -6.58 4.37
C LEU A 292 -7.71 -7.41 5.55
N PRO A 293 -8.10 -8.66 5.31
CA PRO A 293 -8.63 -9.52 6.36
C PRO A 293 -7.55 -9.84 7.41
N PRO A 294 -7.92 -10.08 8.68
CA PRO A 294 -6.97 -10.40 9.76
C PRO A 294 -6.11 -11.65 9.51
N THR A 295 -6.52 -12.50 8.56
CA THR A 295 -5.80 -13.68 8.09
C THR A 295 -4.54 -13.35 7.31
N ILE A 296 -4.40 -12.10 6.87
CA ILE A 296 -3.19 -11.51 6.29
C ILE A 296 -2.72 -10.42 7.26
N GLY A 297 -1.75 -10.78 8.10
CA GLY A 297 -1.19 -9.88 9.10
C GLY A 297 0.23 -9.46 8.76
N ILE A 298 0.74 -8.47 9.49
CA ILE A 298 2.14 -8.07 9.44
C ILE A 298 2.75 -8.13 10.83
N GLU A 299 3.99 -8.58 10.90
CA GLU A 299 4.84 -8.42 12.07
C GLU A 299 6.05 -7.55 11.70
N ILE A 300 6.32 -6.55 12.51
CA ILE A 300 7.40 -5.59 12.28
C ILE A 300 8.69 -6.17 12.87
N LEU A 301 9.73 -6.27 12.05
CA LEU A 301 11.04 -6.77 12.45
C LEU A 301 11.96 -5.60 12.82
N GLU A 302 11.77 -5.05 14.01
CA GLU A 302 12.68 -4.03 14.54
C GLU A 302 14.05 -4.65 14.90
N PRO A 303 15.18 -3.94 14.69
CA PRO A 303 15.33 -2.56 14.19
C PRO A 303 15.50 -2.46 12.66
N SER A 304 15.24 -3.53 11.91
CA SER A 304 15.63 -3.63 10.50
C SER A 304 14.75 -2.83 9.53
N GLY A 305 13.60 -2.32 10.00
CA GLY A 305 12.58 -1.68 9.15
C GLY A 305 11.93 -2.63 8.14
N LYS A 306 12.15 -3.95 8.28
CA LYS A 306 11.53 -4.99 7.46
C LYS A 306 10.29 -5.56 8.16
N PHE A 307 9.46 -6.27 7.40
CA PHE A 307 8.24 -6.87 7.90
C PHE A 307 8.18 -8.36 7.58
N SER A 308 7.52 -9.14 8.42
CA SER A 308 7.10 -10.51 8.11
C SER A 308 5.62 -10.54 7.75
N LEU A 309 5.30 -11.16 6.62
CA LEU A 309 3.92 -11.35 6.20
C LEU A 309 3.37 -12.61 6.86
N LYS A 310 2.38 -12.46 7.73
CA LYS A 310 1.66 -13.57 8.37
C LYS A 310 0.49 -13.96 7.48
N TYR A 311 0.40 -15.24 7.16
CA TYR A 311 -0.71 -15.78 6.38
C TYR A 311 -1.31 -17.00 7.09
N ASP A 312 -2.64 -16.99 7.26
CA ASP A 312 -3.42 -18.14 7.71
C ASP A 312 -4.22 -18.69 6.52
N SER A 313 -3.74 -19.81 5.97
CA SER A 313 -4.35 -20.48 4.82
C SER A 313 -5.70 -21.13 5.14
N GLY A 314 -5.96 -21.50 6.41
CA GLY A 314 -7.21 -22.14 6.81
C GLY A 314 -8.35 -21.14 6.99
N ALA A 315 -8.06 -19.96 7.52
CA ALA A 315 -9.07 -18.93 7.80
C ALA A 315 -9.38 -18.03 6.58
N PHE A 316 -8.46 -17.91 5.61
CA PHE A 316 -8.62 -17.02 4.45
C PHE A 316 -9.79 -17.44 3.53
N ASP A 317 -9.91 -18.74 3.22
CA ASP A 317 -10.97 -19.26 2.33
C ASP A 317 -12.38 -19.07 2.93
N HIS A 318 -12.51 -19.14 4.26
CA HIS A 318 -13.76 -18.87 4.96
C HIS A 318 -14.13 -17.38 5.00
N THR A 319 -13.12 -16.49 5.02
CA THR A 319 -13.34 -15.04 5.09
C THR A 319 -13.76 -14.45 3.74
N LEU A 320 -13.21 -14.97 2.63
CA LEU A 320 -13.62 -14.56 1.28
C LEU A 320 -15.03 -15.02 0.92
N THR A 321 -15.49 -16.15 1.45
CA THR A 321 -16.83 -16.69 1.18
C THR A 321 -17.91 -16.00 2.00
N SER A 322 -17.63 -15.63 3.26
CA SER A 322 -18.58 -14.92 4.13
C SER A 322 -18.86 -13.48 3.69
N SER A 323 -17.87 -12.80 3.10
CA SER A 323 -18.03 -11.46 2.50
C SER A 323 -19.05 -11.41 1.34
N SER A 324 -19.45 -12.56 0.77
CA SER A 324 -20.46 -12.60 -0.32
C SER A 324 -21.90 -12.81 0.16
N TYR A 325 -22.12 -13.14 1.44
CA TYR A 325 -23.45 -13.39 2.00
C TYR A 325 -23.96 -12.20 2.81
N GLY A 326 -24.24 -11.10 2.11
CA GLY A 326 -24.76 -9.86 2.69
C GLY A 326 -25.68 -9.10 1.74
N GLY A 327 -26.60 -9.78 1.04
CA GLY A 327 -27.61 -9.16 0.18
C GLY A 327 -28.33 -10.19 -0.70
N PRO A 328 -29.58 -9.92 -1.15
CA PRO A 328 -30.32 -10.86 -1.99
C PRO A 328 -29.65 -11.01 -3.36
N PRO A 329 -29.86 -12.14 -4.08
CA PRO A 329 -29.05 -12.49 -5.24
C PRO A 329 -29.34 -11.55 -6.40
N VAL A 330 -28.36 -10.72 -6.76
CA VAL A 330 -28.36 -10.01 -8.04
C VAL A 330 -27.48 -10.77 -9.01
N SER A 331 -28.05 -11.05 -10.16
CA SER A 331 -27.51 -11.77 -11.32
C SER A 331 -26.02 -11.49 -11.57
N SER A 332 -25.33 -12.53 -12.04
CA SER A 332 -23.95 -12.55 -12.55
C SER A 332 -23.47 -11.22 -13.13
N VAL A 333 -22.63 -10.50 -12.39
CA VAL A 333 -21.80 -9.43 -12.93
C VAL A 333 -20.36 -9.72 -12.53
N VAL A 334 -19.53 -9.91 -13.55
CA VAL A 334 -18.07 -9.99 -13.48
C VAL A 334 -17.55 -8.76 -12.70
N PRO A 335 -16.59 -8.89 -11.76
CA PRO A 335 -16.02 -7.72 -11.11
C PRO A 335 -15.44 -6.77 -12.18
N PRO A 336 -15.60 -5.44 -12.03
CA PRO A 336 -15.02 -4.51 -12.98
C PRO A 336 -13.50 -4.65 -12.98
N LEU A 337 -12.92 -4.76 -14.17
CA LEU A 337 -11.48 -4.70 -14.40
C LEU A 337 -10.90 -3.43 -13.75
N PRO A 338 -9.68 -3.48 -13.20
CA PRO A 338 -8.99 -2.27 -12.74
C PRO A 338 -8.84 -1.28 -13.92
N PRO A 339 -8.79 0.03 -13.65
CA PRO A 339 -8.65 1.04 -14.69
C PRO A 339 -7.48 0.71 -15.63
N GLU A 340 -7.72 0.73 -16.94
CA GLU A 340 -6.74 0.45 -17.99
C GLU A 340 -5.42 1.23 -17.82
N GLU A 341 -5.47 2.41 -17.19
CA GLU A 341 -4.29 3.24 -16.89
C GLU A 341 -3.25 2.57 -15.97
N MET A 342 -3.62 1.55 -15.16
CA MET A 342 -2.66 0.81 -14.32
C MET A 342 -1.86 -0.26 -15.09
N LEU A 343 -2.34 -0.69 -16.27
CA LEU A 343 -1.88 -1.94 -16.91
C LEU A 343 -0.77 -1.73 -17.95
N TRP A 344 -0.79 -0.64 -18.71
CA TRP A 344 0.06 -0.51 -19.91
C TRP A 344 1.52 -0.10 -19.66
N GLY A 345 1.85 0.51 -18.51
CA GLY A 345 3.19 1.09 -18.30
C GLY A 345 4.30 0.12 -17.90
N ARG A 346 4.01 -1.16 -17.65
CA ARG A 346 4.89 -2.01 -16.81
C ARG A 346 5.21 -3.40 -17.37
N LEU A 347 4.90 -3.69 -18.63
CA LEU A 347 5.09 -5.02 -19.27
C LEU A 347 6.49 -5.22 -19.86
N GLY A 348 7.13 -4.17 -20.40
CA GLY A 348 8.46 -4.27 -21.02
C GLY A 348 9.62 -4.57 -20.05
N ASN A 349 9.51 -4.08 -18.80
CA ASN A 349 10.64 -4.10 -17.87
C ASN A 349 10.86 -5.47 -17.21
N LEU A 350 9.83 -6.32 -17.12
CA LEU A 350 9.95 -7.64 -16.47
C LEU A 350 10.68 -8.66 -17.37
N VAL A 351 10.47 -8.61 -18.69
CA VAL A 351 11.22 -9.43 -19.66
C VAL A 351 12.70 -9.07 -19.59
N GLN A 352 13.01 -7.77 -19.61
CA GLN A 352 14.38 -7.29 -19.65
C GLN A 352 15.15 -7.56 -18.35
N PHE A 353 14.49 -7.45 -17.19
CA PHE A 353 15.12 -7.74 -15.90
C PHE A 353 15.36 -9.25 -15.67
N LEU A 354 14.45 -10.12 -16.13
CA LEU A 354 14.58 -11.57 -15.98
C LEU A 354 15.53 -12.21 -17.00
N ILE A 355 15.65 -11.64 -18.21
CA ILE A 355 16.63 -12.08 -19.21
C ILE A 355 18.06 -11.68 -18.79
N GLN A 356 18.25 -10.54 -18.12
CA GLN A 356 19.58 -10.08 -17.70
C GLN A 356 20.09 -10.70 -16.39
N GLY A 357 19.25 -11.40 -15.63
CA GLY A 357 19.60 -11.95 -14.31
C GLY A 357 20.44 -13.22 -14.30
N ASN A 358 20.92 -13.72 -15.45
CA ASN A 358 21.50 -15.07 -15.53
C ASN A 358 22.72 -15.26 -16.46
N GLU A 359 23.48 -14.20 -16.77
CA GLU A 359 24.79 -14.36 -17.44
C GLU A 359 25.95 -14.13 -16.47
N PRO A 360 26.94 -15.05 -16.37
CA PRO A 360 28.23 -14.72 -15.79
C PRO A 360 28.99 -13.78 -16.73
N ASP A 361 29.61 -12.74 -16.16
CA ASP A 361 30.42 -11.71 -16.82
C ASP A 361 30.97 -12.12 -18.19
N VAL A 362 30.37 -11.57 -19.25
CA VAL A 362 31.01 -11.45 -20.56
C VAL A 362 31.22 -9.96 -20.79
N GLU A 363 32.49 -9.56 -20.83
CA GLU A 363 32.88 -8.19 -21.15
C GLU A 363 32.30 -7.78 -22.52
N PRO A 364 31.90 -6.50 -22.70
CA PRO A 364 31.42 -6.03 -23.98
C PRO A 364 32.57 -6.08 -25.00
N LEU A 365 32.41 -6.85 -26.07
CA LEU A 365 33.24 -6.72 -27.26
C LEU A 365 33.01 -5.33 -27.85
N GLU A 366 34.03 -4.48 -27.73
CA GLU A 366 34.17 -3.24 -28.49
C GLU A 366 34.07 -3.57 -29.98
N TRP A 367 33.12 -2.94 -30.66
CA TRP A 367 33.07 -2.94 -32.11
C TRP A 367 34.08 -1.89 -32.56
N ASP A 368 35.27 -2.34 -32.99
CA ASP A 368 36.20 -1.49 -33.73
C ASP A 368 35.50 -1.07 -35.03
N ASP A 369 35.19 0.23 -35.12
CA ASP A 369 34.83 0.90 -36.36
C ASP A 369 36.03 0.79 -37.31
N VAL A 370 35.91 -0.07 -38.33
CA VAL A 370 36.86 -0.10 -39.44
C VAL A 370 36.45 1.00 -40.40
N ASP A 371 37.19 2.10 -40.34
CA ASP A 371 37.20 3.19 -41.31
C ASP A 371 37.60 2.67 -42.70
N ASP A 372 36.67 2.68 -43.65
CA ASP A 372 36.94 2.57 -45.09
C ASP A 372 37.17 3.98 -45.65
N ASP A 373 38.40 4.49 -45.53
CA ASP A 373 38.92 5.62 -46.32
C ASP A 373 39.94 5.08 -47.34
N GLU A 374 39.48 4.78 -48.56
CA GLU A 374 40.36 4.57 -49.73
C GLU A 374 40.69 5.92 -50.39
N ASP A 375 41.76 6.57 -49.94
CA ASP A 375 42.48 7.58 -50.71
C ASP A 375 43.76 6.96 -51.29
N ASN A 376 43.75 6.66 -52.60
CA ASN A 376 44.95 6.39 -53.38
C ASN A 376 45.19 7.54 -54.37
N GLU A 377 46.00 8.52 -53.95
CA GLU A 377 46.74 9.37 -54.87
C GLU A 377 47.92 8.58 -55.44
N VAL A 378 47.96 8.41 -56.77
CA VAL A 378 49.22 8.16 -57.49
C VAL A 378 49.32 9.21 -58.59
N ASP A 379 50.21 10.16 -58.35
CA ASP A 379 50.74 11.10 -59.32
C ASP A 379 51.62 10.35 -60.33
N GLU A 380 51.41 10.58 -61.63
CA GLU A 380 52.50 10.69 -62.62
C GLU A 380 51.98 11.14 -63.99
N GLY A 381 52.54 12.24 -64.49
CA GLY A 381 53.16 12.21 -65.83
C GLY A 381 52.31 12.62 -67.04
N VAL A 382 52.29 13.93 -67.29
CA VAL A 382 52.55 14.64 -68.57
C VAL A 382 52.64 13.79 -69.87
N ILE A 383 51.96 14.27 -70.93
CA ILE A 383 52.45 14.60 -72.29
C ILE A 383 51.43 14.23 -73.39
N LEU A 384 50.92 15.29 -74.02
CA LEU A 384 50.26 15.46 -75.35
C LEU A 384 48.82 14.98 -75.56
#